data_AF-A0A968U639-F1
#
_entry.id   AF-A0A968U639-F1
#
_cell.length_a   1.000
_cell.length_b   1.000
_cell.length_c   1.000
_cell.angle_alpha   90.00
_cell.angle_beta   90.00
_cell.angle_gamma   90.00
#
_symmetry.space_group_name_H-M   'P 1'
#
loop_
_entity.id
_entity.type
_entity.pdbx_description
1 polymer ?
#
loop_
_entity_poly.entity_id
_entity_poly.type
_entity_poly.pdbx_seq_one_letter_code
_entity_poly.pdbx_strand_id
1 'polypeptide(L)'
;MERSQLTLRQTLPQNVLTNAQDTVQFTSSTGTTLRLTHNPDNELPQIVRNGEEHNWSDHFALYQPTEGNTPISLGWKQGTLRVEAGGEVFESSVITEDN
;
A
#
# COMPACT_ATOMS: atom_id res chain seq x y z
N MET A 1 -35.04 23.75 17.28
CA MET A 1 -33.80 23.34 17.94
C MET A 1 -32.91 22.77 16.83
N GLU A 2 -32.14 23.63 16.18
CA GLU A 2 -31.32 23.29 15.00
C GLU A 2 -30.00 22.66 15.47
N ARG A 3 -29.67 21.48 14.93
CA ARG A 3 -28.38 20.80 15.20
C ARG A 3 -27.38 21.26 14.15
N SER A 4 -26.45 22.14 14.54
CA SER A 4 -25.31 22.53 13.71
C SER A 4 -24.41 21.32 13.44
N GLN A 5 -24.34 20.88 12.18
CA GLN A 5 -23.37 19.89 11.73
C GLN A 5 -22.02 20.58 11.54
N LEU A 6 -21.02 20.17 12.32
CA LEU A 6 -19.62 20.57 12.15
C LEU A 6 -19.04 19.80 10.96
N THR A 7 -19.01 20.42 9.78
CA THR A 7 -18.34 19.84 8.61
C THR A 7 -16.82 20.01 8.77
N LEU A 8 -16.13 18.92 9.12
CA LEU A 8 -14.66 18.89 9.12
C LEU A 8 -14.17 18.95 7.66
N ARG A 9 -13.68 20.11 7.23
CA ARG A 9 -13.03 20.24 5.92
C ARG A 9 -11.62 19.66 6.02
N GLN A 10 -11.48 18.36 5.74
CA GLN A 10 -10.16 17.75 5.58
C GLN A 10 -9.49 18.38 4.35
N THR A 11 -8.43 19.17 4.58
CA THR A 11 -7.70 19.82 3.50
C THR A 11 -6.77 18.78 2.88
N LEU A 12 -7.07 18.33 1.65
CA LEU A 12 -6.22 17.40 0.92
C LEU A 12 -5.00 18.15 0.35
N PRO A 13 -3.79 17.55 0.36
CA PRO A 13 -2.60 18.15 -0.20
C PRO A 13 -2.75 18.38 -1.72
N GLN A 14 -2.07 19.40 -2.25
CA GLN A 14 -2.21 19.88 -3.64
C GLN A 14 -1.87 18.84 -4.74
N ASN A 15 -1.37 17.67 -4.37
CA ASN A 15 -0.94 16.62 -5.29
C ASN A 15 -2.01 15.55 -5.49
N VAL A 16 -3.25 15.80 -5.06
CA VAL A 16 -4.38 14.89 -5.17
C VAL A 16 -5.36 15.41 -6.21
N LEU A 17 -5.47 14.70 -7.34
CA LEU A 17 -6.53 14.91 -8.31
C LEU A 17 -7.67 13.92 -8.03
N THR A 18 -8.86 14.44 -7.69
CA THR A 18 -10.08 13.63 -7.52
C THR A 18 -10.95 13.78 -8.76
N ASN A 19 -10.88 12.81 -9.68
CA ASN A 19 -11.82 12.72 -10.80
C ASN A 19 -12.63 11.43 -10.59
N ALA A 20 -13.96 11.58 -10.47
CA ALA A 20 -14.92 10.59 -9.94
C ALA A 20 -14.81 10.36 -8.41
N GLN A 21 -15.96 10.32 -7.73
CA GLN A 21 -16.12 10.37 -6.26
C GLN A 21 -15.36 9.30 -5.46
N ASP A 22 -14.77 8.33 -6.13
CA ASP A 22 -14.23 7.11 -5.57
C ASP A 22 -12.76 6.87 -5.95
N THR A 23 -12.10 7.84 -6.60
CA THR A 23 -10.71 7.71 -7.04
C THR A 23 -9.81 8.80 -6.47
N VAL A 24 -8.68 8.38 -5.92
CA VAL A 24 -7.61 9.23 -5.41
C VAL A 24 -6.34 8.93 -6.19
N GLN A 25 -5.72 9.96 -6.76
CA GLN A 25 -4.43 9.83 -7.44
C GLN A 25 -3.36 10.66 -6.74
N PHE A 26 -2.20 10.05 -6.53
CA PHE A 26 -0.99 10.68 -6.01
C PHE A 26 0.09 10.66 -7.07
N THR A 27 0.82 11.77 -7.18
CA THR A 27 2.05 11.87 -7.96
C THR A 27 3.18 12.24 -7.01
N SER A 28 4.25 11.45 -7.02
CA SER A 28 5.44 11.71 -6.21
C SER A 28 6.30 12.84 -6.81
N SER A 29 7.28 13.31 -6.06
CA SER A 29 8.27 14.29 -6.54
C SER A 29 9.13 13.77 -7.70
N THR A 30 9.22 12.44 -7.88
CA THR A 30 9.97 11.81 -8.97
C THR A 30 9.09 11.50 -10.18
N GLY A 31 7.80 11.85 -10.13
CA GLY A 31 6.84 11.62 -11.23
C GLY A 31 6.20 10.23 -11.22
N THR A 32 6.52 9.37 -10.25
CA THR A 32 5.81 8.10 -10.08
C THR A 32 4.36 8.33 -9.64
N THR A 33 3.44 7.48 -10.10
CA THR A 33 2.01 7.65 -9.85
C THR A 33 1.43 6.48 -9.08
N LEU A 34 0.48 6.78 -8.20
CA LEU A 34 -0.34 5.81 -7.48
C LEU A 34 -1.80 6.26 -7.61
N ARG A 35 -2.64 5.41 -8.20
CA ARG A 35 -4.08 5.60 -8.25
C ARG A 35 -4.77 4.54 -7.43
N LEU A 36 -5.65 4.99 -6.54
CA LEU A 36 -6.50 4.18 -5.69
C LEU A 36 -7.95 4.42 -6.10
N THR A 37 -8.68 3.36 -6.42
CA THR A 37 -10.11 3.43 -6.75
C THR A 37 -10.89 2.50 -5.82
N HIS A 38 -11.94 3.02 -5.19
CA HIS A 38 -12.83 2.21 -4.36
C HIS A 38 -13.58 1.21 -5.24
N ASN A 39 -13.57 -0.06 -4.82
CA ASN A 39 -14.29 -1.15 -5.48
C ASN A 39 -15.57 -1.48 -4.71
N PRO A 40 -16.76 -1.19 -5.26
CA PRO A 40 -18.01 -1.45 -4.56
C PRO A 40 -18.35 -2.95 -4.46
N ASP A 41 -17.70 -3.82 -5.24
CA ASP A 41 -18.06 -5.25 -5.31
C ASP A 41 -17.46 -6.08 -4.18
N ASN A 42 -16.32 -5.67 -3.63
CA ASN A 42 -15.59 -6.44 -2.61
C ASN A 42 -14.87 -5.60 -1.55
N GLU A 43 -15.10 -4.28 -1.53
CA GLU A 43 -14.46 -3.30 -0.63
C GLU A 43 -12.92 -3.26 -0.70
N LEU A 44 -12.28 -4.05 -1.58
CA LEU A 44 -10.84 -4.02 -1.80
C LEU A 44 -10.50 -2.96 -2.83
N PRO A 45 -9.56 -2.05 -2.55
CA PRO A 45 -9.22 -1.01 -3.51
C PRO A 45 -8.62 -1.60 -4.79
N GLN A 46 -9.00 -1.04 -5.92
CA GLN A 46 -8.24 -1.19 -7.16
C GLN A 46 -7.03 -0.26 -7.10
N ILE A 47 -5.84 -0.82 -7.35
CA ILE A 47 -4.58 -0.08 -7.27
C ILE A 47 -3.92 -0.07 -8.65
N VAL A 48 -3.50 1.10 -9.10
CA VAL A 48 -2.66 1.25 -10.28
C VAL A 48 -1.39 2.00 -9.89
N ARG A 49 -0.23 1.38 -10.08
CA ARG A 49 1.09 1.96 -9.82
C ARG A 49 1.79 2.22 -11.14
N ASN A 50 2.17 3.46 -11.41
CA ASN A 50 2.85 3.84 -12.65
C ASN A 50 2.13 3.40 -13.95
N GLY A 51 0.80 3.27 -13.90
CA GLY A 51 -0.02 2.80 -15.03
C GLY A 51 -0.28 1.29 -15.05
N GLU A 52 0.35 0.52 -14.17
CA GLU A 52 0.18 -0.93 -14.06
C GLU A 52 -0.79 -1.30 -12.94
N GLU A 53 -1.75 -2.17 -13.25
CA GLU A 53 -2.69 -2.69 -12.26
C GLU A 53 -1.95 -3.58 -11.26
N HIS A 54 -2.20 -3.33 -9.98
CA HIS A 54 -1.53 -4.03 -8.90
C HIS A 54 -2.56 -4.76 -8.06
N ASN A 55 -2.61 -6.09 -8.23
CA ASN A 55 -3.53 -6.92 -7.48
C ASN A 55 -3.06 -7.08 -6.03
N TRP A 56 -3.86 -6.57 -5.10
CA TRP A 56 -3.58 -6.64 -3.66
C TRP A 56 -3.54 -8.09 -3.15
N SER A 57 -4.35 -8.99 -3.71
CA SER A 57 -4.38 -10.38 -3.24
C SER A 57 -3.07 -11.12 -3.48
N ASP A 58 -2.32 -10.69 -4.49
CA ASP A 58 -1.09 -11.33 -4.92
C ASP A 58 0.13 -10.72 -4.20
N HIS A 59 -0.07 -9.59 -3.50
CA HIS A 59 1.00 -8.79 -2.90
C HIS A 59 0.64 -8.34 -1.46
N PHE A 60 0.14 -9.28 -0.64
CA PHE A 60 -0.16 -9.02 0.78
C PHE A 60 1.07 -8.70 1.63
N ALA A 61 2.27 -9.03 1.15
CA ALA A 61 3.50 -8.71 1.86
C ALA A 61 3.76 -7.20 1.80
N LEU A 62 3.52 -6.52 2.93
CA LEU A 62 3.64 -5.06 3.09
C LEU A 62 4.97 -4.47 2.61
N TYR A 63 6.04 -5.27 2.61
CA TYR A 63 7.39 -4.86 2.21
C TYR A 63 7.89 -5.58 0.95
N GLN A 64 7.00 -6.27 0.23
CA GLN A 64 7.39 -6.89 -1.03
C GLN A 64 7.51 -5.81 -2.11
N PRO A 65 8.65 -5.75 -2.82
CA PRO A 65 8.81 -4.85 -3.95
C PRO A 65 7.84 -5.20 -5.08
N THR A 66 7.46 -4.19 -5.83
CA THR A 66 6.73 -4.38 -7.11
C THR A 66 7.62 -5.01 -8.17
N GLU A 67 8.92 -4.74 -8.14
CA GLU A 67 9.89 -5.27 -9.09
C GLU A 67 11.24 -5.52 -8.40
N GLY A 68 11.91 -6.63 -8.77
CA GLY A 68 13.26 -6.96 -8.32
C GLY A 68 13.35 -7.47 -6.88
N ASN A 69 14.58 -7.74 -6.42
CA ASN A 69 14.86 -8.07 -5.03
C ASN A 69 15.14 -6.79 -4.25
N THR A 70 14.41 -6.58 -3.15
CA THR A 70 14.74 -5.53 -2.19
C THR A 70 15.71 -6.05 -1.15
N PRO A 71 16.57 -5.15 -0.61
CA PRO A 71 17.45 -5.49 0.50
C PRO A 71 16.67 -5.80 1.79
N ILE A 72 15.37 -5.56 1.86
CA ILE A 72 14.52 -5.92 3.01
C ILE A 72 13.23 -6.52 2.47
N SER A 73 12.84 -7.70 2.95
CA SER A 73 11.55 -8.32 2.66
C SER A 73 10.97 -8.99 3.91
N LEU A 74 9.64 -8.96 4.04
CA LEU A 74 8.90 -9.62 5.10
C LEU A 74 7.80 -10.49 4.49
N GLY A 75 7.91 -11.80 4.65
CA GLY A 75 6.87 -12.75 4.28
C GLY A 75 5.68 -12.62 5.21
N TRP A 76 4.63 -11.93 4.76
CA TRP A 76 3.38 -11.81 5.52
C TRP A 76 2.70 -13.18 5.66
N LYS A 77 2.36 -13.57 6.89
CA LYS A 77 1.95 -14.92 7.32
C LYS A 77 3.04 -15.99 7.33
N GLN A 78 4.13 -15.85 6.58
CA GLN A 78 5.30 -16.74 6.74
C GLN A 78 6.14 -16.36 7.98
N GLY A 79 5.97 -15.15 8.50
CA GLY A 79 6.68 -14.68 9.69
C GLY A 79 8.19 -14.58 9.50
N THR A 80 8.66 -14.52 8.25
CA THR A 80 10.08 -14.54 7.89
C THR A 80 10.52 -13.17 7.41
N LEU A 81 11.46 -12.56 8.15
CA LEU A 81 12.14 -11.31 7.83
C LEU A 81 13.49 -11.65 7.19
N ARG A 82 13.75 -11.08 6.01
CA ARG A 82 15.03 -11.18 5.32
C ARG A 82 15.62 -9.79 5.07
N VAL A 83 16.90 -9.62 5.38
CA VAL A 83 17.64 -8.37 5.21
C VAL A 83 18.99 -8.65 4.52
N GLU A 84 19.24 -7.99 3.38
CA GLU A 84 20.54 -7.92 2.73
C GLU A 84 21.21 -6.58 3.06
N ALA A 85 22.37 -6.61 3.69
CA ALA A 85 23.14 -5.41 4.01
C ALA A 85 24.64 -5.71 4.06
N GLY A 86 25.46 -4.87 3.41
CA GLY A 86 26.91 -5.00 3.46
C GLY A 86 27.48 -6.27 2.82
N GLY A 87 26.74 -6.91 1.90
CA GLY A 87 27.12 -8.19 1.29
C GLY A 87 26.69 -9.42 2.09
N GLU A 88 26.06 -9.22 3.25
CA GLU A 88 25.55 -10.28 4.12
C GLU A 88 24.03 -10.42 4.01
N VAL A 89 23.51 -11.60 4.31
CA VAL A 89 22.07 -11.92 4.34
C VAL A 89 21.69 -12.39 5.73
N PHE A 90 20.74 -11.69 6.36
CA PHE A 90 20.14 -12.05 7.64
C PHE A 90 18.72 -12.56 7.41
N GLU A 91 18.38 -13.70 8.01
CA GLU A 91 17.04 -14.26 7.96
C GLU A 91 16.58 -14.64 9.37
N SER A 92 15.34 -14.29 9.71
CA SER A 92 14.71 -14.63 10.99
C SER A 92 13.26 -15.00 10.77
N SER A 93 12.83 -16.11 11.34
CA SER A 93 11.47 -16.61 11.24
C SER A 93 10.83 -16.72 12.61
N VAL A 94 9.57 -16.31 12.73
CA VAL A 94 8.74 -16.65 13.89
C VAL A 94 8.40 -18.13 13.80
N ILE A 95 8.88 -18.91 14.77
CA ILE A 95 8.44 -20.28 14.99
C ILE A 95 7.36 -20.19 16.07
N THR A 96 6.11 -20.41 15.70
CA THR A 96 5.07 -20.66 16.71
C THR A 96 5.23 -22.09 17.20
N GLU A 97 5.63 -22.26 18.45
CA GLU A 97 5.44 -23.54 19.15
C GLU A 97 3.93 -23.73 19.33
N ASP A 98 3.37 -24.71 18.63
CA ASP A 98 1.98 -25.13 18.82
C ASP A 98 1.86 -25.71 20.25
N ASN A 99 1.10 -25.03 21.11
CA ASN A 99 0.72 -25.48 22.46
C ASN A 99 -0.68 -26.13 22.43
#